data_AF-A0A519C0Z6-F1
#
_entry.id   AF-A0A519C0Z6-F1
#
_cell.length_a   1.000
_cell.length_b   1.000
_cell.length_c   1.000
_cell.angle_alpha   90.00
_cell.angle_beta   90.00
_cell.angle_gamma   90.00
#
_symmetry.space_group_name_H-M   'P 1'
#
loop_
_entity.id
_entity.type
_entity.pdbx_description
1 polymer ?
#
loop_
_entity_poly.entity_id
_entity_poly.type
_entity_poly.pdbx_seq_one_letter_code
_entity_poly.pdbx_strand_id
1 'polypeptide(L)'
;MSIQTARKVALAYWGFSKKATARAQSGIDIDIIKGNGGSALESATAPEKRFAELVEKSWEEYIGHVGSYGRIPFETLMDLAIQARTNKEIEGKSSMEEVEKWAKMLINENSNYFIAHAIHKKQEMKLLINTKQ
;
A
#
# COMPACT_ATOMS: atom_id res chain seq x y z
N MET A 1 -8.90 -3.45 13.02
CA MET A 1 -8.90 -4.62 12.12
C MET A 1 -7.50 -5.26 12.13
N SER A 2 -7.37 -6.57 11.90
CA SER A 2 -6.13 -7.31 12.23
C SER A 2 -5.20 -7.54 11.04
N ILE A 3 -3.91 -7.69 11.35
CA ILE A 3 -2.83 -8.12 10.42
C ILE A 3 -3.23 -9.33 9.57
N GLN A 4 -4.06 -10.22 10.12
CA GLN A 4 -4.55 -11.40 9.41
C GLN A 4 -5.40 -11.03 8.21
N THR A 5 -6.26 -10.00 8.29
CA THR A 5 -7.06 -9.54 7.15
C THR A 5 -6.18 -9.00 6.03
N ALA A 6 -5.18 -8.18 6.36
CA ALA A 6 -4.24 -7.67 5.37
C ALA A 6 -3.47 -8.79 4.66
N ARG A 7 -2.97 -9.79 5.42
CA ARG A 7 -2.33 -10.99 4.85
C ARG A 7 -3.22 -11.74 3.85
N LYS A 8 -4.47 -11.93 4.25
CA LYS A 8 -5.51 -12.59 3.46
C LYS A 8 -5.80 -11.85 2.14
N VAL A 9 -5.89 -10.53 2.20
CA VAL A 9 -6.07 -9.66 1.01
C VAL A 9 -4.87 -9.77 0.07
N ALA A 10 -3.64 -9.69 0.60
CA ALA A 10 -2.42 -9.79 -0.18
C ALA A 10 -2.32 -11.14 -0.93
N LEU A 11 -2.57 -12.25 -0.22
CA LEU A 11 -2.57 -13.60 -0.81
C LEU A 11 -3.54 -13.74 -1.98
N ALA A 12 -4.75 -13.19 -1.82
CA ALA A 12 -5.76 -13.26 -2.86
C ALA A 12 -5.43 -12.33 -4.04
N TYR A 13 -4.85 -11.15 -3.78
CA TYR A 13 -4.41 -10.24 -4.83
C TYR A 13 -3.32 -10.86 -5.71
N TRP A 14 -2.31 -11.50 -5.11
CA TRP A 14 -1.24 -12.16 -5.85
C TRP A 14 -1.59 -13.56 -6.38
N GLY A 15 -2.84 -14.02 -6.20
CA GLY A 15 -3.30 -15.32 -6.71
C GLY A 15 -2.78 -16.54 -5.95
N PHE A 16 -2.10 -16.34 -4.82
CA PHE A 16 -1.60 -17.42 -3.95
C PHE A 16 -2.70 -18.11 -3.13
N SER A 17 -3.89 -17.54 -3.12
CA SER A 17 -5.07 -18.11 -2.50
C SER A 17 -6.32 -17.85 -3.33
N LYS A 18 -7.21 -18.85 -3.41
CA LYS A 18 -8.51 -18.73 -4.11
C LYS A 18 -9.48 -17.76 -3.41
N LYS A 19 -9.28 -17.47 -2.12
CA LYS A 19 -10.11 -16.56 -1.32
C LYS A 19 -9.25 -15.88 -0.26
N ALA A 20 -9.60 -14.66 0.14
CA ALA A 20 -8.93 -13.99 1.25
C ALA A 20 -8.82 -14.92 2.48
N THR A 21 -9.81 -15.76 2.78
CA THR A 21 -9.78 -16.62 3.97
C THR A 21 -8.85 -17.85 3.92
N ALA A 22 -8.26 -18.20 2.79
CA ALA A 22 -7.49 -19.44 2.64
C ALA A 22 -5.99 -19.28 3.00
N ARG A 23 -5.37 -20.39 3.40
CA ARG A 23 -3.92 -20.47 3.72
C ARG A 23 -3.10 -20.26 2.45
N ALA A 24 -1.93 -19.64 2.60
CA ALA A 24 -0.98 -19.48 1.50
C ALA A 24 -0.55 -20.85 0.93
N GLN A 25 -0.23 -20.89 -0.36
CA GLN A 25 0.52 -22.02 -0.93
C GLN A 25 1.85 -22.18 -0.18
N SER A 26 2.28 -23.43 0.02
CA SER A 26 3.55 -23.75 0.67
C SER A 26 4.71 -23.01 -0.02
N GLY A 27 5.62 -22.44 0.78
CA GLY A 27 6.82 -21.75 0.27
C GLY A 27 6.65 -20.26 -0.06
N ILE A 28 5.54 -19.64 0.34
CA ILE A 28 5.32 -18.20 0.18
C ILE A 28 5.30 -17.54 1.56
N ASP A 29 6.34 -16.76 1.85
CA ASP A 29 6.39 -15.93 3.04
C ASP A 29 5.83 -14.54 2.73
N ILE A 30 5.01 -14.01 3.64
CA ILE A 30 4.39 -12.70 3.52
C ILE A 30 4.52 -11.96 4.84
N ASP A 31 5.27 -10.87 4.75
CA ASP A 31 5.40 -9.88 5.79
C ASP A 31 4.27 -8.86 5.70
N ILE A 32 3.66 -8.57 6.85
CA ILE A 32 2.67 -7.52 6.98
C ILE A 32 3.22 -6.48 7.95
N ILE A 33 3.51 -5.31 7.41
CA ILE A 33 3.99 -4.16 8.17
C ILE A 33 2.77 -3.34 8.57
N LYS A 34 2.61 -3.14 9.88
CA LYS A 34 1.60 -2.27 10.47
C LYS A 34 2.28 -1.01 10.98
N GLY A 35 1.63 0.14 10.82
CA GLY A 35 2.15 1.37 11.40
C GLY A 35 2.09 1.42 12.91
N ASN A 36 2.88 2.34 13.48
CA ASN A 36 3.06 2.48 14.92
C ASN A 36 2.13 3.54 15.57
N GLY A 37 1.23 4.17 14.82
CA GLY A 37 0.21 5.08 15.35
C GLY A 37 0.72 6.49 15.67
N GLY A 38 1.57 7.07 14.81
CA GLY A 38 2.12 8.43 14.99
C GLY A 38 1.55 9.45 13.98
N SER A 39 1.60 10.73 14.35
CA SER A 39 1.17 11.88 13.54
C SER A 39 2.21 12.28 12.48
N ALA A 40 2.61 11.33 11.64
CA ALA A 40 3.65 11.55 10.64
C ALA A 40 3.24 12.59 9.58
N LEU A 41 1.92 12.78 9.37
CA LEU A 41 1.41 13.74 8.40
C LEU A 41 1.54 15.20 8.84
N GLU A 42 1.53 15.49 10.14
CA GLU A 42 1.59 16.88 10.63
C GLU A 42 2.91 17.56 10.22
N SER A 43 4.01 16.83 10.33
CA SER A 43 5.35 17.25 9.91
C SER A 43 5.66 16.98 8.43
N ALA A 44 4.72 16.44 7.66
CA ALA A 44 4.96 16.05 6.28
C ALA A 44 5.15 17.27 5.36
N THR A 45 6.02 17.10 4.37
CA THR A 45 6.24 18.08 3.30
C THR A 45 5.00 18.22 2.40
N ALA A 46 4.95 19.29 1.59
CA ALA A 46 3.82 19.49 0.68
C ALA A 46 3.61 18.33 -0.32
N PRO A 47 4.64 17.74 -0.94
CA PRO A 47 4.47 16.56 -1.79
C PRO A 47 3.95 15.33 -1.04
N GLU A 48 4.42 15.09 0.18
CA GLU A 48 3.95 13.97 1.02
C GLU A 48 2.46 14.11 1.37
N LYS A 49 1.99 15.32 1.68
CA LYS A 49 0.57 15.60 1.93
C LYS A 49 -0.28 15.38 0.68
N ARG A 50 0.17 15.88 -0.49
CA ARG A 50 -0.52 15.64 -1.77
C ARG A 50 -0.57 14.16 -2.12
N PHE A 51 0.51 13.43 -1.90
CA PHE A 51 0.56 11.99 -2.11
C PHE A 51 -0.49 11.27 -1.24
N ALA A 52 -0.58 11.63 0.04
CA ALA A 52 -1.61 11.07 0.93
C ALA A 52 -3.04 11.34 0.41
N GLU A 53 -3.32 12.55 -0.05
CA GLU A 53 -4.63 12.90 -0.65
C GLU A 53 -4.92 12.14 -1.94
N LEU A 54 -3.92 11.97 -2.81
CA LEU A 54 -4.05 11.18 -4.05
C LEU A 54 -4.34 9.72 -3.74
N VAL A 55 -3.63 9.13 -2.77
CA VAL A 55 -3.87 7.75 -2.33
C VAL A 55 -5.29 7.61 -1.76
N GLU A 56 -5.73 8.52 -0.89
CA GLU A 56 -7.07 8.46 -0.30
C GLU A 56 -8.17 8.52 -1.37
N LYS A 57 -8.02 9.38 -2.39
CA LYS A 57 -8.97 9.47 -3.52
C LYS A 57 -8.94 8.25 -4.42
N SER A 58 -7.78 7.62 -4.56
CA SER A 58 -7.63 6.47 -5.46
C SER A 58 -8.33 5.22 -4.94
N TRP A 59 -8.60 5.10 -3.64
CA TRP A 59 -9.12 3.84 -3.08
C TRP A 59 -10.33 3.28 -3.80
N GLU A 60 -11.28 4.12 -4.22
CA GLU A 60 -12.50 3.67 -4.92
C GLU A 60 -12.18 2.85 -6.19
N GLU A 61 -11.12 3.22 -6.91
CA GLU A 61 -10.66 2.51 -8.11
C GLU A 61 -9.92 1.20 -7.80
N TYR A 62 -9.43 1.07 -6.56
CA TYR A 62 -8.61 -0.06 -6.11
C TYR A 62 -9.32 -0.95 -5.07
N ILE A 63 -10.62 -0.77 -4.87
CA ILE A 63 -11.46 -1.72 -4.12
C ILE A 63 -11.74 -2.93 -5.01
N GLY A 64 -11.15 -4.07 -4.67
CA GLY A 64 -11.36 -5.31 -5.40
C GLY A 64 -12.59 -6.09 -4.96
N HIS A 65 -13.06 -7.00 -5.83
CA HIS A 65 -14.11 -7.97 -5.50
C HIS A 65 -13.79 -8.88 -4.29
N VAL A 66 -12.51 -9.00 -3.92
CA VAL A 66 -12.10 -9.82 -2.78
C VAL A 66 -12.22 -9.03 -1.48
N GLY A 67 -13.38 -9.15 -0.83
CA GLY A 67 -13.62 -8.63 0.52
C GLY A 67 -13.85 -7.12 0.61
N SER A 68 -14.03 -6.43 -0.53
CA SER A 68 -14.27 -4.99 -0.61
C SER A 68 -13.18 -4.14 0.07
N TYR A 69 -11.94 -4.64 0.08
CA TYR A 69 -10.79 -3.94 0.66
C TYR A 69 -9.97 -3.25 -0.43
N GLY A 70 -9.43 -2.08 -0.10
CA GLY A 70 -8.56 -1.30 -0.98
C GLY A 70 -7.17 -1.94 -1.09
N ARG A 71 -6.62 -1.96 -2.30
CA ARG A 71 -5.33 -2.61 -2.60
C ARG A 71 -4.61 -1.92 -3.77
N ILE A 72 -3.57 -1.13 -3.45
CA ILE A 72 -2.80 -0.36 -4.44
C ILE A 72 -1.37 -0.93 -4.53
N PRO A 73 -0.92 -1.38 -5.72
CA PRO A 73 0.46 -1.81 -5.95
C PRO A 73 1.46 -0.67 -5.79
N PHE A 74 2.69 -0.98 -5.39
CA PHE A 74 3.72 0.04 -5.22
C PHE A 74 4.11 0.72 -6.53
N GLU A 75 3.97 0.03 -7.66
CA GLU A 75 4.13 0.58 -9.00
C GLU A 75 3.12 1.70 -9.26
N THR A 76 1.85 1.50 -8.90
CA THR A 76 0.84 2.55 -8.97
C THR A 76 1.13 3.69 -7.99
N LEU A 77 1.61 3.37 -6.77
CA LEU A 77 2.02 4.40 -5.82
C LEU A 77 3.21 5.23 -6.34
N MET A 78 4.08 4.66 -7.18
CA MET A 78 5.14 5.40 -7.85
C MET A 78 4.56 6.48 -8.76
N ASP A 79 3.57 6.13 -9.57
CA ASP A 79 2.90 7.08 -10.47
C ASP A 79 2.23 8.21 -9.68
N LEU A 80 1.56 7.87 -8.57
CA LEU A 80 0.96 8.85 -7.66
C LEU A 80 2.02 9.73 -6.98
N ALA A 81 3.18 9.17 -6.61
CA ALA A 81 4.28 9.93 -6.02
C ALA A 81 4.91 10.90 -7.02
N ILE A 82 5.09 10.46 -8.28
CA ILE A 82 5.50 11.32 -9.39
C ILE A 82 4.48 12.45 -9.55
N GLN A 83 3.18 12.14 -9.61
CA GLN A 83 2.12 13.14 -9.73
C GLN A 83 2.11 14.14 -8.57
N ALA A 84 2.31 13.67 -7.33
CA ALA A 84 2.36 14.53 -6.14
C ALA A 84 3.53 15.53 -6.17
N ARG A 85 4.64 15.13 -6.82
CA ARG A 85 5.84 15.96 -7.02
C ARG A 85 5.72 16.89 -8.22
N THR A 86 5.05 16.44 -9.28
CA THR A 86 4.88 17.24 -10.50
C THR A 86 4.19 18.56 -10.16
N ASN A 87 4.82 19.64 -10.60
CA ASN A 87 4.21 20.96 -10.62
C ASN A 87 4.20 21.45 -12.09
N LYS A 88 3.63 22.63 -12.34
CA LYS A 88 3.46 23.16 -13.71
C LYS A 88 4.78 23.30 -14.50
N GLU A 89 5.94 23.27 -13.83
CA GLU A 89 7.25 23.59 -14.43
C GLU A 89 8.21 22.40 -14.43
N ILE A 90 8.00 21.38 -13.58
CA ILE A 90 8.94 20.29 -13.36
C ILE A 90 8.19 18.95 -13.27
N GLU A 91 8.52 18.01 -14.15
CA GLU A 91 8.10 16.61 -14.05
C GLU A 91 8.68 15.98 -12.77
N GLY A 92 7.80 15.40 -11.95
CA GLY A 92 8.20 14.68 -10.76
C GLY A 92 9.04 13.46 -11.10
N LYS A 93 10.00 13.13 -10.23
CA LYS A 93 10.69 11.84 -10.21
C LYS A 93 10.54 11.24 -8.83
N SER A 94 10.37 9.93 -8.77
CA SER A 94 10.27 9.17 -7.52
C SER A 94 11.04 7.85 -7.65
N SER A 95 11.28 7.19 -6.52
CA SER A 95 11.94 5.88 -6.42
C SER A 95 11.14 4.94 -5.52
N MET A 96 11.39 3.63 -5.60
CA MET A 96 10.68 2.64 -4.77
C MET A 96 10.98 2.85 -3.28
N GLU A 97 12.19 3.30 -2.96
CA GLU A 97 12.61 3.65 -1.60
C GLU A 97 11.80 4.83 -1.05
N GLU A 98 11.55 5.83 -1.89
CA GLU A 98 10.74 6.99 -1.53
C GLU A 98 9.27 6.61 -1.35
N VAL A 99 8.71 5.85 -2.29
CA VAL A 99 7.35 5.31 -2.18
C VAL A 99 7.20 4.50 -0.91
N GLU A 100 8.18 3.68 -0.54
CA GLU A 100 8.15 2.92 0.71
C GLU A 100 8.18 3.83 1.95
N LYS A 101 8.99 4.89 1.94
CA LYS A 101 8.99 5.89 3.02
C LYS A 101 7.62 6.56 3.15
N TRP A 102 7.02 6.99 2.04
CA TRP A 102 5.73 7.66 2.04
C TRP A 102 4.59 6.71 2.41
N ALA A 103 4.61 5.45 1.95
CA ALA A 103 3.69 4.42 2.38
C ALA A 103 3.80 4.13 3.89
N LYS A 104 5.03 4.12 4.44
CA LYS A 104 5.26 3.98 5.89
C LYS A 104 4.66 5.14 6.68
N MET A 105 4.75 6.37 6.16
CA MET A 105 4.06 7.52 6.73
C MET A 105 2.54 7.29 6.76
N LEU A 106 1.94 6.81 5.65
CA LEU A 106 0.50 6.56 5.59
C LEU A 106 0.03 5.49 6.59
N ILE A 107 0.74 4.37 6.73
CA ILE A 107 0.35 3.32 7.70
C ILE A 107 0.52 3.78 9.15
N ASN A 108 1.45 4.68 9.43
CA ASN A 108 1.64 5.24 10.77
C ASN A 108 0.46 6.13 11.15
N GLU A 109 -0.06 6.90 10.20
CA GLU A 109 -1.22 7.79 10.38
C GLU A 109 -2.55 7.02 10.40
N ASN A 110 -2.65 5.94 9.61
CA ASN A 110 -3.88 5.19 9.41
C ASN A 110 -3.80 3.77 9.97
N SER A 111 -4.48 3.53 11.10
CA SER A 111 -4.48 2.22 11.78
C SER A 111 -5.09 1.06 10.95
N ASN A 112 -5.83 1.39 9.90
CA ASN A 112 -6.46 0.48 8.93
C ASN A 112 -5.59 0.22 7.69
N TYR A 113 -4.45 0.89 7.55
CA TYR A 113 -3.55 0.65 6.43
C TYR A 113 -2.41 -0.31 6.81
N PHE A 114 -1.97 -1.09 5.83
CA PHE A 114 -0.90 -2.06 5.98
C PHE A 114 -0.07 -2.12 4.72
N ILE A 115 1.23 -2.44 4.85
CA ILE A 115 2.05 -2.83 3.71
C ILE A 115 2.21 -4.33 3.75
N ALA A 116 1.84 -5.00 2.66
CA ALA A 116 2.20 -6.40 2.44
C ALA A 116 3.44 -6.47 1.57
N HIS A 117 4.37 -7.34 1.95
CA HIS A 117 5.62 -7.58 1.25
C HIS A 117 5.86 -9.08 1.10
N ALA A 118 6.32 -9.49 -0.08
CA ALA A 118 6.71 -10.86 -0.35
C ALA A 118 7.78 -10.90 -1.44
N ILE A 119 8.63 -11.93 -1.38
CA ILE A 119 9.57 -12.26 -2.46
C ILE A 119 9.12 -13.59 -3.07
N HIS A 120 8.80 -13.58 -4.36
CA HIS A 120 8.40 -14.78 -5.09
C HIS A 120 9.15 -14.87 -6.42
N LYS A 121 9.81 -16.01 -6.67
CA LYS A 121 10.60 -16.25 -7.90
C LYS A 121 11.61 -15.13 -8.21
N LYS A 122 12.28 -14.60 -7.18
CA LYS A 122 13.23 -13.47 -7.25
C LYS A 122 12.60 -12.11 -7.62
N GLN A 123 11.28 -12.00 -7.61
CA GLN A 123 10.57 -10.75 -7.77
C GLN A 123 10.05 -10.28 -6.41
N GLU A 124 10.34 -9.03 -6.09
CA GLU A 124 9.78 -8.33 -4.94
C GLU A 124 8.35 -7.87 -5.28
N MET A 125 7.41 -8.11 -4.37
CA MET A 125 6.02 -7.69 -4.52
C MET A 125 5.61 -6.91 -3.28
N LYS A 126 5.10 -5.70 -3.49
CA LYS A 126 4.64 -4.81 -2.42
C LYS A 126 3.25 -4.26 -2.72
N LEU A 127 2.42 -4.20 -1.69
CA LEU A 127 1.04 -3.76 -1.79
C LEU A 127 0.67 -2.90 -0.59
N LEU A 128 0.10 -1.72 -0.82
CA LEU A 128 -0.56 -0.95 0.22
C LEU A 128 -2.02 -1.40 0.32
N ILE A 129 -2.46 -1.76 1.51
CA ILE A 129 -3.77 -2.35 1.77
C ILE A 129 -4.53 -1.45 2.73
N ASN A 130 -5.77 -1.10 2.37
CA ASN A 130 -6.72 -0.44 3.26
C ASN A 130 -7.80 -1.43 3.67
N THR A 131 -7.87 -1.75 4.97
CA THR A 131 -8.87 -2.67 5.51
C THR A 131 -10.14 -1.97 6.00
N LYS A 132 -10.30 -0.66 5.78
CA LYS A 132 -11.56 0.04 6.09
C LYS A 132 -12.62 -0.41 5.08
N GLN A 133 -13.81 -0.72 5.58
CA GLN A 133 -15.01 -1.03 4.79
C GLN A 133 -15.89 0.20 4.72
#